data_AF-A0AAU7QTL5-F1
#
_entry.id   AF-A0AAU7QTL5-F1
#
_cell.length_a   1.000
_cell.length_b   1.000
_cell.length_c   1.000
_cell.angle_alpha   90.00
_cell.angle_beta   90.00
_cell.angle_gamma   90.00
#
_symmetry.space_group_name_H-M   'P 1'
#
loop_
_entity.id
_entity.type
_entity.pdbx_description
1 polymer ?
#
loop_
_entity_poly.entity_id
_entity_poly.type
_entity_poly.pdbx_seq_one_letter_code
_entity_poly.pdbx_strand_id
1 'polypeptide(L)'
;MGISPDRRPRREPDTGAPPPDTGAPPPVDEPGRRRGASRPHPLSARGDGDQAVPREPGRGHRRGRTSTPTRPATVAGRRRRADPLAGHRPTLTTRPAGDPELDGADDPPDGPDRRRIALAALVATAAISAATLVAGLLTWVPDRADETGTARPLTAAEADRVAALRVTNLRDVRAGVRVTVGADAARTELVGWVDWARPLVYLDSGGPGAGADRGLVQATASALLVRPDPGALPTPARPPLVPPPDRWRMREAAGGHGLGAVRDLLIGLGADRVDRPATDGRWLRHDRVGGIPVDVLQAPLAPPGDPRPTLWVDADARLHRLTGRLADGTPVTVDLTRADRPTLHAVDALGGRPGQPRALTDDEAARLAALPARLRALGGSAVTVAAPLTPSADLRATGTVDWTSPSAYLAVIDEGNGRRTLRWARPGRVAQVPRSPGGPATPPAPMPAALLAAPARPPGDDLDRLLDAALRAARRPPAGDTVRVREDRLGDRTVDVFELPGGRRLWLDRGGLPRRMELRTGSGVWIRLDLAPGRAAGSGGSSAWTSR
;
A
#
# COMPACT_ATOMS: atom_id res chain seq x y z
N MET A 1 6.40 -51.12 39.19
CA MET A 1 6.31 -52.59 39.31
C MET A 1 5.19 -53.07 38.38
N GLY A 2 5.46 -54.07 37.54
CA GLY A 2 4.50 -54.70 36.59
C GLY A 2 4.59 -54.11 35.18
N ILE A 3 5.61 -54.41 34.37
CA ILE A 3 5.83 -55.60 33.51
C ILE A 3 4.83 -55.70 32.34
N SER A 4 5.42 -55.54 31.14
CA SER A 4 4.89 -55.68 29.78
C SER A 4 4.50 -57.13 29.43
N PRO A 5 3.74 -57.40 28.34
CA PRO A 5 4.41 -57.70 27.06
C PRO A 5 3.64 -57.15 25.84
N ASP A 6 4.28 -56.50 24.88
CA ASP A 6 5.07 -57.02 23.75
C ASP A 6 4.33 -58.06 22.87
N ARG A 7 3.81 -57.59 21.73
CA ARG A 7 3.26 -58.41 20.64
C ARG A 7 3.83 -57.92 19.31
N ARG A 8 4.85 -58.64 18.82
CA ARG A 8 5.34 -58.59 17.45
C ARG A 8 4.31 -59.22 16.49
N PRO A 9 4.07 -58.65 15.30
CA PRO A 9 3.52 -59.40 14.19
C PRO A 9 4.62 -60.08 13.35
N ARG A 10 4.27 -61.29 12.91
CA ARG A 10 5.06 -62.26 12.16
C ARG A 10 5.44 -61.75 10.76
N ARG A 11 6.66 -62.13 10.34
CA ARG A 11 7.12 -62.19 8.95
C ARG A 11 6.35 -63.28 8.21
N GLU A 12 5.80 -62.94 7.05
CA GLU A 12 5.41 -63.88 6.00
C GLU A 12 6.52 -63.92 4.92
N PRO A 13 6.72 -65.05 4.23
CA PRO A 13 7.89 -65.27 3.38
C PRO A 13 7.70 -64.77 1.94
N ASP A 14 8.77 -64.10 1.47
CA ASP A 14 9.04 -63.79 0.07
C ASP A 14 9.08 -65.07 -0.77
N THR A 15 8.18 -65.18 -1.75
CA THR A 15 8.26 -66.17 -2.82
C THR A 15 8.54 -65.41 -4.11
N GLY A 16 9.77 -65.51 -4.60
CA GLY A 16 10.20 -64.93 -5.85
C GLY A 16 9.65 -65.69 -7.06
N ALA A 17 9.27 -64.94 -8.09
CA ALA A 17 9.27 -65.39 -9.47
C ALA A 17 9.61 -64.18 -10.37
N PRO A 18 10.71 -64.23 -11.17
CA PRO A 18 11.10 -63.16 -12.08
C PRO A 18 10.20 -63.11 -13.34
N PRO A 19 10.11 -61.93 -13.99
CA PRO A 19 9.18 -61.70 -15.09
C PRO A 19 9.65 -62.34 -16.41
N PRO A 20 8.72 -62.80 -17.28
CA PRO A 20 9.07 -63.20 -18.63
C PRO A 20 9.32 -61.99 -19.54
N ASP A 21 10.44 -62.14 -20.24
CA ASP A 21 10.99 -61.38 -21.35
C ASP A 21 9.95 -61.14 -22.46
N THR A 22 9.52 -59.89 -22.66
CA THR A 22 8.77 -59.48 -23.87
C THR A 22 9.72 -58.81 -24.83
N GLY A 23 10.14 -59.59 -25.82
CA GLY A 23 11.00 -59.19 -26.92
C GLY A 23 10.49 -58.00 -27.72
N ALA A 24 11.44 -57.17 -28.13
CA ALA A 24 11.27 -56.12 -29.12
C ALA A 24 11.04 -56.73 -30.53
N PRO A 25 10.07 -56.23 -31.31
CA PRO A 25 10.01 -56.51 -32.74
C PRO A 25 10.97 -55.59 -33.54
N PRO A 26 11.52 -56.09 -34.67
CA PRO A 26 12.51 -55.40 -35.51
C PRO A 26 11.93 -54.25 -36.35
N PRO A 27 12.79 -53.37 -36.93
CA PRO A 27 12.37 -52.25 -37.76
C PRO A 27 11.85 -52.75 -39.11
N VAL A 28 10.77 -52.14 -39.60
CA VAL A 28 10.25 -52.36 -40.95
C VAL A 28 10.55 -51.15 -41.81
N ASP A 29 11.20 -51.44 -42.93
CA ASP A 29 11.60 -50.55 -44.00
C ASP A 29 10.45 -49.76 -44.65
N GLU A 30 10.76 -48.52 -45.01
CA GLU A 30 10.07 -47.74 -46.05
C GLU A 30 10.10 -48.47 -47.40
N PRO A 31 9.02 -48.32 -48.19
CA PRO A 31 9.25 -48.00 -49.58
C PRO A 31 8.30 -46.91 -50.12
N GLY A 32 8.87 -46.01 -50.93
CA GLY A 32 8.21 -45.66 -52.19
C GLY A 32 7.75 -44.22 -52.39
N ARG A 33 8.72 -43.36 -52.72
CA ARG A 33 8.56 -42.16 -53.56
C ARG A 33 7.61 -42.36 -54.77
N ARG A 34 6.71 -41.40 -55.02
CA ARG A 34 6.42 -40.79 -56.34
C ARG A 34 5.93 -39.34 -56.14
N ARG A 35 6.72 -38.34 -56.51
CA ARG A 35 6.65 -37.53 -57.76
C ARG A 35 5.31 -36.80 -57.96
N GLY A 36 5.36 -35.48 -57.85
CA GLY A 36 4.32 -34.55 -58.32
C GLY A 36 4.81 -33.11 -58.21
N ALA A 37 5.49 -32.64 -59.26
CA ALA A 37 5.97 -31.27 -59.40
C ALA A 37 4.82 -30.29 -59.63
N SER A 38 4.92 -29.08 -59.08
CA SER A 38 4.48 -27.83 -59.72
C SER A 38 4.96 -26.61 -58.92
N ARG A 39 6.04 -25.99 -59.41
CA ARG A 39 6.29 -24.56 -59.26
C ARG A 39 5.36 -23.80 -60.22
N PRO A 40 5.01 -22.56 -59.89
CA PRO A 40 5.26 -21.50 -60.87
C PRO A 40 6.14 -20.38 -60.31
N HIS A 41 6.82 -19.75 -61.26
CA HIS A 41 7.80 -18.68 -61.14
C HIS A 41 7.25 -17.38 -60.51
N PRO A 42 8.16 -16.56 -59.94
CA PRO A 42 7.87 -15.20 -59.51
C PRO A 42 7.99 -14.23 -60.70
N LEU A 43 7.12 -13.23 -60.75
CA LEU A 43 7.30 -12.04 -61.58
C LEU A 43 7.46 -10.81 -60.68
N SER A 44 8.58 -10.14 -60.91
CA SER A 44 9.00 -8.86 -60.37
C SER A 44 8.20 -7.68 -60.92
N ALA A 45 7.93 -6.68 -60.08
CA ALA A 45 7.95 -5.24 -60.40
C ALA A 45 7.93 -4.48 -59.05
N ARG A 46 8.99 -3.81 -58.60
CA ARG A 46 9.57 -2.50 -59.03
C ARG A 46 8.75 -1.31 -58.49
N GLY A 47 9.41 -0.45 -57.71
CA GLY A 47 8.87 0.74 -57.02
C GLY A 47 9.53 0.86 -55.64
N ASP A 48 10.82 1.18 -55.54
CA ASP A 48 11.41 2.53 -55.64
C ASP A 48 10.97 3.44 -54.47
N GLY A 49 11.94 3.85 -53.64
CA GLY A 49 11.69 4.60 -52.41
C GLY A 49 12.88 4.61 -51.46
N ASP A 50 13.78 5.56 -51.70
CA ASP A 50 14.84 6.05 -50.82
C ASP A 50 14.53 5.99 -49.32
N GLN A 51 15.50 5.50 -48.52
CA GLN A 51 16.04 6.31 -47.43
C GLN A 51 17.38 5.74 -46.95
N ALA A 52 18.43 6.52 -47.24
CA ALA A 52 19.76 6.37 -46.68
C ALA A 52 19.74 6.55 -45.16
N VAL A 53 20.22 5.55 -44.43
CA VAL A 53 20.52 5.64 -43.00
C VAL A 53 22.02 5.91 -42.86
N PRO A 54 22.44 7.02 -42.23
CA PRO A 54 23.85 7.26 -41.94
C PRO A 54 24.31 6.33 -40.79
N ARG A 55 25.40 5.63 -41.06
CA ARG A 55 26.19 4.92 -40.03
C ARG A 55 26.88 5.94 -39.15
N GLU A 56 26.68 5.87 -37.85
CA GLU A 56 27.58 6.48 -36.88
C GLU A 56 28.45 5.41 -36.18
N PRO A 57 29.76 5.67 -36.01
CA PRO A 57 30.73 4.71 -35.49
C PRO A 57 30.97 4.87 -33.99
N GLY A 58 31.23 3.73 -33.34
CA GLY A 58 32.28 3.56 -32.32
C GLY A 58 32.26 4.43 -31.07
N ARG A 59 31.96 3.81 -29.92
CA ARG A 59 32.49 4.09 -28.56
C ARG A 59 31.86 3.04 -27.65
N GLY A 60 32.55 2.26 -26.83
CA GLY A 60 33.91 2.29 -26.33
C GLY A 60 33.82 1.53 -25.02
N HIS A 61 34.48 0.37 -24.94
CA HIS A 61 34.56 -0.43 -23.73
C HIS A 61 35.20 0.37 -22.59
N ARG A 62 34.52 0.49 -21.45
CA ARG A 62 35.15 0.87 -20.19
C ARG A 62 34.85 -0.18 -19.12
N ARG A 63 35.81 -1.09 -18.98
CA ARG A 63 36.06 -1.82 -17.73
C ARG A 63 36.55 -0.82 -16.69
N GLY A 64 36.12 -0.97 -15.44
CA GLY A 64 36.91 -0.50 -14.31
C GLY A 64 36.15 -0.19 -13.04
N ARG A 65 36.42 -1.04 -12.03
CA ARG A 65 36.53 -0.75 -10.59
C ARG A 65 35.24 -0.69 -9.76
N THR A 66 34.95 -1.86 -9.21
CA THR A 66 34.44 -2.07 -7.86
C THR A 66 35.40 -1.49 -6.81
N SER A 67 34.93 -0.52 -6.03
CA SER A 67 35.55 -0.10 -4.77
C SER A 67 34.55 -0.33 -3.64
N THR A 68 34.78 -1.42 -2.92
CA THR A 68 34.19 -1.75 -1.62
C THR A 68 34.72 -0.76 -0.56
N PRO A 69 33.88 -0.18 0.30
CA PRO A 69 34.35 0.37 1.55
C PRO A 69 34.17 -0.64 2.69
N THR A 70 35.32 -1.00 3.22
CA THR A 70 35.62 -1.67 4.48
C THR A 70 34.83 -1.10 5.67
N ARG A 71 34.25 -2.03 6.43
CA ARG A 71 33.65 -1.86 7.75
C ARG A 71 34.75 -1.67 8.80
N PRO A 72 34.71 -0.67 9.68
CA PRO A 72 35.46 -0.73 10.93
C PRO A 72 34.58 -1.34 12.03
N ALA A 73 35.15 -2.36 12.67
CA ALA A 73 34.70 -2.96 13.90
C ALA A 73 34.91 -1.97 15.06
N THR A 74 33.92 -1.83 15.94
CA THR A 74 34.11 -1.25 17.27
C THR A 74 34.09 -2.34 18.33
N VAL A 75 35.14 -2.24 19.12
CA VAL A 75 35.64 -3.13 20.16
C VAL A 75 34.74 -3.12 21.39
N ALA A 76 34.64 -4.29 22.00
CA ALA A 76 34.05 -4.52 23.31
C ALA A 76 34.87 -3.87 24.44
N GLY A 77 34.20 -3.19 25.36
CA GLY A 77 34.77 -2.67 26.61
C GLY A 77 33.81 -2.91 27.77
N ARG A 78 34.26 -3.73 28.71
CA ARG A 78 33.53 -4.33 29.85
C ARG A 78 33.49 -3.40 31.08
N ARG A 79 32.41 -3.56 31.87
CA ARG A 79 32.28 -3.48 33.34
C ARG A 79 32.39 -2.13 34.07
N ARG A 80 31.33 -1.78 34.82
CA ARG A 80 31.24 -2.05 36.28
C ARG A 80 29.80 -1.97 36.80
N ARG A 81 29.49 -2.90 37.71
CA ARG A 81 28.31 -2.99 38.60
C ARG A 81 28.40 -1.93 39.71
N ALA A 82 27.25 -1.40 40.14
CA ALA A 82 26.75 -1.49 41.52
C ALA A 82 25.33 -0.88 41.60
N ASP A 83 24.36 -1.73 41.93
CA ASP A 83 23.05 -1.44 42.54
C ASP A 83 23.26 -1.35 44.09
N PRO A 84 22.24 -1.17 44.95
CA PRO A 84 21.04 -0.30 44.95
C PRO A 84 20.90 0.43 46.32
N LEU A 85 19.84 1.23 46.53
CA LEU A 85 18.98 1.27 47.75
C LEU A 85 18.40 2.66 48.08
N ALA A 86 17.13 2.60 48.54
CA ALA A 86 16.43 3.50 49.48
C ALA A 86 16.24 4.96 49.04
N GLY A 87 15.03 5.53 49.01
CA GLY A 87 13.94 5.37 49.97
C GLY A 87 13.83 6.65 50.81
N HIS A 88 12.58 7.14 50.95
CA HIS A 88 12.09 8.09 51.97
C HIS A 88 11.91 9.57 51.57
N ARG A 89 10.62 9.92 51.41
CA ARG A 89 9.96 11.16 51.87
C ARG A 89 10.35 11.48 53.32
N PRO A 90 10.32 12.77 53.74
CA PRO A 90 9.18 13.20 54.54
C PRO A 90 8.73 14.66 54.38
N THR A 91 7.55 14.89 54.94
CA THR A 91 6.78 16.12 55.16
C THR A 91 7.15 16.86 56.45
N LEU A 92 6.95 18.19 56.42
CA LEU A 92 6.40 19.10 57.45
C LEU A 92 7.15 19.44 58.77
N THR A 93 6.88 20.69 59.18
CA THR A 93 7.09 21.36 60.50
C THR A 93 8.55 21.72 60.82
N THR A 94 8.96 22.82 61.48
CA THR A 94 8.30 23.82 62.34
C THR A 94 9.26 25.01 62.50
N ARG A 95 8.69 26.16 62.90
CA ARG A 95 9.24 27.39 63.52
C ARG A 95 10.63 27.28 64.21
N PRO A 96 11.39 28.39 64.25
CA PRO A 96 11.75 28.92 65.57
C PRO A 96 11.61 30.45 65.68
N ALA A 97 11.27 30.87 66.90
CA ALA A 97 11.36 32.24 67.39
C ALA A 97 12.74 32.47 68.02
N GLY A 98 13.19 33.71 68.09
CA GLY A 98 14.37 34.11 68.86
C GLY A 98 14.90 35.48 68.44
N ASP A 99 14.37 36.53 69.07
CA ASP A 99 14.94 37.89 69.17
C ASP A 99 16.28 37.86 69.95
N PRO A 100 17.16 38.87 69.79
CA PRO A 100 17.02 40.07 70.63
C PRO A 100 17.38 41.42 69.97
N GLU A 101 16.53 42.42 70.27
CA GLU A 101 16.87 43.67 70.98
C GLU A 101 18.15 44.42 70.57
N LEU A 102 18.00 45.68 70.11
CA LEU A 102 18.77 46.84 70.60
C LEU A 102 18.28 48.18 70.01
N ASP A 103 17.96 49.07 70.94
CA ASP A 103 18.09 50.53 71.00
C ASP A 103 17.52 51.45 69.92
N GLY A 104 16.66 52.34 70.42
CA GLY A 104 16.12 53.50 69.72
C GLY A 104 17.08 54.68 69.66
N ALA A 105 16.90 55.47 68.61
CA ALA A 105 17.23 56.88 68.56
C ALA A 105 16.15 57.58 67.72
N ASP A 106 15.65 58.69 68.26
CA ASP A 106 14.56 59.51 67.75
C ASP A 106 14.76 60.02 66.32
N ASP A 107 13.70 59.94 65.49
CA ASP A 107 13.43 60.86 64.38
C ASP A 107 11.90 60.86 64.05
N PRO A 108 11.36 61.96 63.49
CA PRO A 108 9.98 62.44 63.72
C PRO A 108 8.87 61.71 62.93
N PRO A 109 7.57 61.92 63.28
CA PRO A 109 6.46 61.17 62.69
C PRO A 109 6.12 61.71 61.29
N ASP A 110 6.70 61.10 60.27
CA ASP A 110 6.29 61.33 58.88
C ASP A 110 5.13 60.40 58.50
N GLY A 111 3.97 61.01 58.26
CA GLY A 111 2.66 60.36 58.20
C GLY A 111 2.48 59.25 57.15
N PRO A 112 1.46 58.39 57.34
CA PRO A 112 1.17 57.21 56.52
C PRO A 112 0.86 57.50 55.04
N ASP A 113 0.72 58.77 54.66
CA ASP A 113 0.43 59.19 53.30
C ASP A 113 1.65 59.20 52.40
N ARG A 114 2.86 59.51 52.88
CA ARG A 114 4.06 59.54 52.02
C ARG A 114 4.44 58.15 51.52
N ARG A 115 4.26 57.12 52.36
CA ARG A 115 4.59 55.73 51.98
C ARG A 115 3.55 55.15 51.01
N ARG A 116 2.27 55.52 51.16
CA ARG A 116 1.21 55.15 50.21
C ARG A 116 1.32 55.90 48.90
N ILE A 117 1.69 57.18 48.93
CA ILE A 117 1.95 57.98 47.73
C ILE A 117 3.22 57.47 47.03
N ALA A 118 4.28 57.10 47.76
CA ALA A 118 5.49 56.53 47.19
C ALA A 118 5.23 55.15 46.57
N LEU A 119 4.45 54.28 47.21
CA LEU A 119 4.04 52.99 46.65
C LEU A 119 3.10 53.15 45.45
N ALA A 120 2.15 54.08 45.50
CA ALA A 120 1.27 54.39 44.37
C ALA A 120 2.06 54.98 43.20
N ALA A 121 3.05 55.84 43.46
CA ALA A 121 3.96 56.37 42.46
C ALA A 121 4.84 55.28 41.87
N LEU A 122 5.34 54.32 42.67
CA LEU A 122 6.12 53.18 42.17
C LEU A 122 5.27 52.22 41.32
N VAL A 123 4.04 51.93 41.74
CA VAL A 123 3.09 51.10 40.96
C VAL A 123 2.67 51.82 39.68
N ALA A 124 2.42 53.13 39.73
CA ALA A 124 2.13 53.93 38.54
C ALA A 124 3.34 54.00 37.60
N THR A 125 4.55 54.18 38.13
CA THR A 125 5.78 54.20 37.33
C THR A 125 6.06 52.83 36.72
N ALA A 126 5.79 51.73 37.44
CA ALA A 126 5.91 50.37 36.93
C ALA A 126 4.85 50.06 35.86
N ALA A 127 3.61 50.52 36.04
CA ALA A 127 2.55 50.38 35.05
C ALA A 127 2.80 51.22 33.79
N ILE A 128 3.30 52.46 33.95
CA ILE A 128 3.72 53.31 32.83
C ILE A 128 4.93 52.68 32.14
N SER A 129 5.91 52.17 32.88
CA SER A 129 7.08 51.48 32.31
C SER A 129 6.66 50.24 31.54
N ALA A 130 5.77 49.40 32.09
CA ALA A 130 5.22 48.23 31.42
C ALA A 130 4.36 48.60 30.20
N ALA A 131 3.58 49.67 30.26
CA ALA A 131 2.81 50.18 29.13
C ALA A 131 3.74 50.75 28.03
N THR A 132 4.83 51.43 28.39
CA THR A 132 5.85 51.88 27.43
C THR A 132 6.71 50.75 26.89
N LEU A 133 6.88 49.65 27.63
CA LEU A 133 7.59 48.46 27.17
C LEU A 133 6.70 47.59 26.28
N VAL A 134 5.39 47.52 26.53
CA VAL A 134 4.41 46.87 25.65
C VAL A 134 4.16 47.72 24.41
N ALA A 135 4.02 49.04 24.54
CA ALA A 135 3.97 49.96 23.40
C ALA A 135 5.29 49.88 22.61
N GLY A 136 6.43 49.91 23.30
CA GLY A 136 7.77 49.76 22.73
C GLY A 136 7.98 48.42 22.05
N LEU A 137 7.53 47.28 22.60
CA LEU A 137 7.57 45.96 21.95
C LEU A 137 6.62 45.86 20.76
N LEU A 138 5.51 46.60 20.78
CA LEU A 138 4.62 46.76 19.62
C LEU A 138 5.22 47.71 18.56
N THR A 139 6.14 48.62 18.94
CA THR A 139 6.87 49.53 18.02
C THR A 139 8.26 49.02 17.62
N TRP A 140 8.79 48.00 18.30
CA TRP A 140 10.03 47.24 18.00
C TRP A 140 9.71 45.85 17.44
N VAL A 141 8.53 45.70 16.84
CA VAL A 141 8.49 44.95 15.59
C VAL A 141 9.31 45.82 14.63
N PRO A 142 10.46 45.37 14.10
CA PRO A 142 11.05 46.10 12.99
C PRO A 142 9.90 46.28 12.01
N ASP A 143 9.68 47.51 11.54
CA ASP A 143 8.96 47.70 10.29
C ASP A 143 9.59 46.70 9.30
N ARG A 144 8.97 45.53 9.16
CA ARG A 144 8.81 44.92 7.87
C ARG A 144 7.90 45.92 7.18
N ALA A 145 8.53 47.01 6.73
CA ALA A 145 8.12 47.69 5.54
C ALA A 145 7.67 46.57 4.61
N ASP A 146 6.37 46.52 4.39
CA ASP A 146 5.73 46.31 3.10
C ASP A 146 6.70 46.00 1.94
N GLU A 147 7.46 44.92 2.06
CA GLU A 147 7.78 44.04 0.96
C GLU A 147 6.52 43.20 0.72
N THR A 148 5.40 43.89 0.46
CA THR A 148 4.60 43.54 -0.71
C THR A 148 5.55 43.55 -1.91
N GLY A 149 6.32 42.48 -2.05
CA GLY A 149 6.93 42.11 -3.31
C GLY A 149 5.78 42.11 -4.30
N THR A 150 5.74 43.12 -5.16
CA THR A 150 4.69 43.28 -6.15
C THR A 150 4.66 41.98 -6.94
N ALA A 151 3.56 41.23 -6.81
CA ALA A 151 3.43 39.92 -7.43
C ALA A 151 3.76 40.07 -8.92
N ARG A 152 4.91 39.54 -9.32
CA ARG A 152 5.47 39.76 -10.66
C ARG A 152 5.28 38.52 -11.53
N PRO A 153 5.27 38.67 -12.86
CA PRO A 153 5.34 37.51 -13.74
C PRO A 153 6.54 36.62 -13.42
N LEU A 154 6.39 35.31 -13.65
CA LEU A 154 7.53 34.39 -13.55
C LEU A 154 8.58 34.75 -14.60
N THR A 155 9.84 34.70 -14.19
CA THR A 155 10.96 34.59 -15.12
C THR A 155 10.95 33.23 -15.82
N ALA A 156 11.66 33.11 -16.95
CA ALA A 156 11.81 31.83 -17.64
C ALA A 156 12.35 30.73 -16.71
N ALA A 157 13.38 31.05 -15.90
CA ALA A 157 13.95 30.10 -14.95
C ALA A 157 12.96 29.65 -13.86
N GLU A 158 12.08 30.54 -13.38
CA GLU A 158 11.03 30.18 -12.42
C GLU A 158 9.94 29.32 -13.07
N ALA A 159 9.53 29.65 -14.29
CA ALA A 159 8.57 28.86 -15.05
C ALA A 159 9.11 27.43 -15.35
N ASP A 160 10.40 27.32 -15.68
CA ASP A 160 11.09 26.04 -15.88
C ASP A 160 11.18 25.24 -14.56
N ARG A 161 11.42 25.91 -13.42
CA ARG A 161 11.39 25.25 -12.09
C ARG A 161 10.00 24.68 -11.79
N VAL A 162 8.93 25.44 -12.04
CA VAL A 162 7.56 24.93 -11.86
C VAL A 162 7.29 23.75 -12.80
N ALA A 163 7.71 23.84 -14.07
CA ALA A 163 7.53 22.76 -15.04
C ALA A 163 8.26 21.46 -14.68
N ALA A 164 9.43 21.56 -14.05
CA ALA A 164 10.24 20.42 -13.62
C ALA A 164 9.76 19.76 -12.31
N LEU A 165 8.82 20.38 -11.59
CA LEU A 165 8.41 19.98 -10.24
C LEU A 165 7.96 18.52 -10.16
N ARG A 166 7.04 18.10 -11.05
CA ARG A 166 6.45 16.75 -10.98
C ARG A 166 7.44 15.65 -11.34
N VAL A 167 8.34 15.91 -12.27
CA VAL A 167 9.47 15.01 -12.58
C VAL A 167 10.43 14.94 -11.40
N THR A 168 10.69 16.06 -10.73
CA THR A 168 11.54 16.11 -9.53
C THR A 168 10.93 15.30 -8.39
N ASN A 169 9.63 15.36 -8.18
CA ASN A 169 8.92 14.49 -7.24
C ASN A 169 9.08 13.01 -7.58
N LEU A 170 8.86 12.64 -8.84
CA LEU A 170 9.03 11.26 -9.29
C LEU A 170 10.47 10.76 -9.05
N ARG A 171 11.48 11.60 -9.31
CA ARG A 171 12.91 11.31 -9.07
C ARG A 171 13.25 11.19 -7.59
N ASP A 172 12.60 11.98 -6.73
CA ASP A 172 12.75 11.87 -5.27
C ASP A 172 12.10 10.59 -4.71
N VAL A 173 11.28 9.90 -5.52
CA VAL A 173 10.61 8.62 -5.27
C VAL A 173 9.53 8.70 -4.20
N ARG A 174 9.82 9.25 -3.02
CA ARG A 174 8.93 9.26 -1.85
C ARG A 174 9.06 10.55 -1.03
N ALA A 175 7.99 10.88 -0.30
CA ALA A 175 8.01 11.91 0.73
C ALA A 175 6.98 11.63 1.83
N GLY A 176 7.24 12.17 3.02
CA GLY A 176 6.24 12.30 4.07
C GLY A 176 5.28 13.42 3.70
N VAL A 177 4.01 13.25 4.04
CA VAL A 177 2.95 14.21 3.71
C VAL A 177 2.11 14.53 4.95
N ARG A 178 1.74 15.80 5.07
CA ARG A 178 0.64 16.26 5.92
C ARG A 178 -0.33 17.01 5.03
N VAL A 179 -1.60 16.63 5.09
CA VAL A 179 -2.66 17.25 4.29
C VAL A 179 -3.73 17.77 5.22
N THR A 180 -4.21 18.98 4.97
CA THR A 180 -5.39 19.53 5.61
C THR A 180 -6.40 19.86 4.53
N VAL A 181 -7.62 19.34 4.67
CA VAL A 181 -8.73 19.50 3.73
C VAL A 181 -9.90 20.15 4.45
N GLY A 182 -10.49 21.18 3.86
CA GLY A 182 -11.60 21.92 4.44
C GLY A 182 -11.18 22.79 5.62
N ALA A 183 -12.18 23.33 6.32
CA ALA A 183 -12.01 24.22 7.47
C ALA A 183 -12.99 23.84 8.59
N ASP A 184 -12.70 24.31 9.81
CA ASP A 184 -13.57 24.22 10.98
C ASP A 184 -14.09 22.79 11.24
N ALA A 185 -15.41 22.62 11.38
CA ALA A 185 -16.04 21.33 11.66
C ALA A 185 -15.90 20.33 10.50
N ALA A 186 -15.68 20.81 9.26
CA ALA A 186 -15.46 19.97 8.09
C ALA A 186 -13.96 19.64 7.88
N ARG A 187 -13.07 20.14 8.75
CA ARG A 187 -11.62 19.93 8.60
C ARG A 187 -11.24 18.46 8.76
N THR A 188 -10.61 17.92 7.72
CA THR A 188 -9.96 16.61 7.75
C THR A 188 -8.45 16.79 7.69
N GLU A 189 -7.74 16.11 8.57
CA GLU A 189 -6.29 16.10 8.64
C GLU A 189 -5.78 14.71 8.25
N LEU A 190 -4.79 14.66 7.38
CA LEU A 190 -4.15 13.41 6.95
C LEU A 190 -2.64 13.48 7.16
N VAL A 191 -2.06 12.39 7.64
CA VAL A 191 -0.60 12.28 7.84
C VAL A 191 -0.12 10.94 7.30
N GLY A 192 1.00 10.91 6.61
CA GLY A 192 1.61 9.67 6.14
C GLY A 192 2.61 9.88 5.04
N TRP A 193 2.52 9.11 3.96
CA TRP A 193 3.52 9.10 2.89
C TRP A 193 2.91 8.91 1.51
N VAL A 194 3.67 9.34 0.50
CA VAL A 194 3.44 9.07 -0.92
C VAL A 194 4.69 8.44 -1.54
N ASP A 195 4.50 7.45 -2.41
CA ASP A 195 5.50 6.87 -3.30
C ASP A 195 5.07 7.16 -4.74
N TRP A 196 5.82 8.00 -5.45
CA TRP A 196 5.54 8.34 -6.84
C TRP A 196 6.13 7.33 -7.82
N ALA A 197 7.22 6.66 -7.47
CA ALA A 197 7.80 5.60 -8.30
C ALA A 197 6.88 4.37 -8.37
N ARG A 198 6.11 4.15 -7.30
CA ARG A 198 5.04 3.17 -7.23
C ARG A 198 3.80 3.90 -6.72
N PRO A 199 2.94 4.47 -7.59
CA PRO A 199 1.92 5.45 -7.25
C PRO A 199 0.99 4.93 -6.16
N LEU A 200 1.40 5.16 -4.91
CA LEU A 200 0.85 4.59 -3.69
C LEU A 200 0.89 5.67 -2.62
N VAL A 201 -0.26 5.91 -2.02
CA VAL A 201 -0.46 6.81 -0.90
C VAL A 201 -0.80 5.95 0.31
N TYR A 202 -0.21 6.26 1.46
CA TYR A 202 -0.56 5.63 2.73
C TYR A 202 -0.65 6.67 3.84
N LEU A 203 -1.86 6.88 4.35
CA LEU A 203 -2.21 7.94 5.28
C LEU A 203 -2.98 7.39 6.49
N ASP A 204 -2.94 8.15 7.57
CA ASP A 204 -3.90 8.11 8.65
C ASP A 204 -4.77 9.36 8.53
N SER A 205 -6.08 9.17 8.67
CA SER A 205 -7.11 10.19 8.47
C SER A 205 -7.79 10.51 9.79
N GLY A 206 -7.82 11.79 10.14
CA GLY A 206 -8.40 12.31 11.37
C GLY A 206 -9.00 13.71 11.18
N GLY A 207 -9.30 14.36 12.28
CA GLY A 207 -9.97 15.65 12.36
C GLY A 207 -11.47 15.53 12.63
N PRO A 208 -12.14 16.66 12.87
CA PRO A 208 -13.59 16.71 13.07
C PRO A 208 -14.37 16.28 11.82
N GLY A 209 -13.85 16.58 10.62
CA GLY A 209 -14.50 16.26 9.33
C GLY A 209 -14.28 14.83 8.83
N ALA A 210 -13.40 14.02 9.46
CA ALA A 210 -13.09 12.68 8.97
C ALA A 210 -14.25 11.69 9.04
N GLY A 211 -15.19 11.87 9.99
CA GLY A 211 -16.38 11.03 10.12
C GLY A 211 -16.09 9.52 10.04
N ALA A 212 -16.78 8.83 9.12
CA ALA A 212 -16.65 7.38 8.89
C ALA A 212 -15.36 6.96 8.14
N ASP A 213 -14.56 7.94 7.69
CA ASP A 213 -13.26 7.75 7.04
C ASP A 213 -12.08 7.95 8.00
N ARG A 214 -12.36 8.12 9.31
CA ARG A 214 -11.32 8.12 10.33
C ARG A 214 -10.59 6.76 10.37
N GLY A 215 -9.26 6.80 10.37
CA GLY A 215 -8.39 5.64 10.39
C GLY A 215 -7.47 5.59 9.17
N LEU A 216 -7.01 4.38 8.82
CA LEU A 216 -5.96 4.22 7.81
C LEU A 216 -6.52 4.26 6.39
N VAL A 217 -5.75 4.84 5.47
CA VAL A 217 -6.10 4.97 4.05
C VAL A 217 -4.92 4.54 3.19
N GLN A 218 -5.12 3.62 2.26
CA GLN A 218 -4.16 3.33 1.19
C GLN A 218 -4.81 3.53 -0.17
N ALA A 219 -4.08 4.16 -1.09
CA ALA A 219 -4.62 4.44 -2.41
C ALA A 219 -3.59 4.29 -3.52
N THR A 220 -4.03 3.82 -4.67
CA THR A 220 -3.27 3.83 -5.93
C THR A 220 -3.99 4.73 -6.93
N ALA A 221 -3.47 4.90 -8.15
CA ALA A 221 -4.16 5.67 -9.17
C ALA A 221 -5.59 5.19 -9.49
N SER A 222 -5.92 3.92 -9.23
CA SER A 222 -7.22 3.32 -9.57
C SER A 222 -8.06 2.91 -8.38
N ALA A 223 -7.48 2.81 -7.18
CA ALA A 223 -8.12 2.22 -6.02
C ALA A 223 -7.93 3.08 -4.76
N LEU A 224 -8.95 3.08 -3.90
CA LEU A 224 -8.92 3.70 -2.59
C LEU A 224 -9.43 2.67 -1.57
N LEU A 225 -8.58 2.28 -0.63
CA LEU A 225 -8.92 1.40 0.47
C LEU A 225 -8.85 2.17 1.78
N VAL A 226 -9.82 1.93 2.66
CA VAL A 226 -9.82 2.47 4.01
C VAL A 226 -9.92 1.35 5.02
N ARG A 227 -9.33 1.55 6.18
CA ARG A 227 -9.49 0.71 7.35
C ARG A 227 -9.99 1.60 8.49
N PRO A 228 -11.32 1.69 8.64
CA PRO A 228 -11.92 2.58 9.62
C PRO A 228 -11.53 2.18 11.04
N ASP A 229 -11.27 3.18 11.87
CA ASP A 229 -11.07 3.02 13.29
C ASP A 229 -11.88 4.09 14.04
N PRO A 230 -13.14 3.79 14.41
CA PRO A 230 -13.99 4.77 15.10
C PRO A 230 -13.45 5.12 16.50
N GLY A 231 -12.59 4.28 17.08
CA GLY A 231 -11.93 4.54 18.37
C GLY A 231 -10.64 5.34 18.24
N ALA A 232 -10.17 5.64 17.03
CA ALA A 232 -8.96 6.42 16.82
C ALA A 232 -9.12 7.85 17.34
N LEU A 233 -8.02 8.38 17.87
CA LEU A 233 -7.95 9.77 18.32
C LEU A 233 -8.26 10.72 17.15
N PRO A 234 -8.88 11.88 17.41
CA PRO A 234 -9.14 12.85 16.37
C PRO A 234 -7.87 13.33 15.65
N THR A 235 -6.73 13.40 16.32
CA THR A 235 -5.48 13.83 15.69
C THR A 235 -4.82 12.65 14.96
N PRO A 236 -4.60 12.73 13.63
CA PRO A 236 -3.95 11.66 12.89
C PRO A 236 -2.48 11.50 13.30
N ALA A 237 -2.02 10.26 13.34
CA ALA A 237 -0.64 9.89 13.59
C ALA A 237 0.04 9.37 12.32
N ARG A 238 1.36 9.13 12.37
CA ARG A 238 2.01 8.43 11.26
C ARG A 238 1.50 6.98 11.20
N PRO A 239 1.09 6.46 10.03
CA PRO A 239 0.67 5.08 9.90
C PRO A 239 1.79 4.09 10.28
N PRO A 240 1.46 2.85 10.71
CA PRO A 240 2.47 1.83 10.91
C PRO A 240 3.14 1.45 9.58
N LEU A 241 4.46 1.28 9.53
CA LEU A 241 5.19 0.97 8.28
C LEU A 241 4.71 -0.32 7.61
N VAL A 242 4.31 -1.31 8.42
CA VAL A 242 3.66 -2.53 7.95
C VAL A 242 2.16 -2.36 8.18
N PRO A 243 1.35 -2.22 7.11
CA PRO A 243 -0.08 -2.08 7.26
C PRO A 243 -0.69 -3.31 7.95
N PRO A 244 -1.69 -3.13 8.81
CA PRO A 244 -2.47 -4.25 9.32
C PRO A 244 -3.06 -5.07 8.16
N PRO A 245 -3.13 -6.41 8.25
CA PRO A 245 -3.60 -7.25 7.14
C PRO A 245 -5.13 -7.27 7.00
N ASP A 246 -5.86 -6.74 7.99
CA ASP A 246 -7.29 -6.94 8.18
C ASP A 246 -8.11 -5.64 8.04
N ARG A 247 -9.42 -5.79 7.86
CA ARG A 247 -10.43 -4.71 7.90
C ARG A 247 -10.28 -3.60 6.86
N TRP A 248 -9.48 -3.82 5.83
CA TRP A 248 -9.45 -2.96 4.65
C TRP A 248 -10.69 -3.19 3.80
N ARG A 249 -11.43 -2.11 3.56
CA ARG A 249 -12.58 -2.08 2.67
C ARG A 249 -12.31 -1.13 1.52
N MET A 250 -12.85 -1.44 0.35
CA MET A 250 -12.77 -0.48 -0.75
C MET A 250 -13.71 0.70 -0.51
N ARG A 251 -13.29 1.88 -0.92
CA ARG A 251 -14.13 3.08 -1.04
C ARG A 251 -14.26 3.44 -2.50
N GLU A 252 -15.28 4.23 -2.81
CA GLU A 252 -15.47 4.70 -4.16
C GLU A 252 -14.24 5.51 -4.58
N ALA A 253 -13.56 5.00 -5.59
CA ALA A 253 -12.36 5.60 -6.11
C ALA A 253 -12.69 6.87 -6.92
N ALA A 254 -13.89 6.95 -7.50
CA ALA A 254 -14.33 8.09 -8.31
C ALA A 254 -15.11 9.07 -7.43
N GLY A 255 -14.83 10.36 -7.56
CA GLY A 255 -15.62 11.36 -6.87
C GLY A 255 -15.18 12.80 -7.10
N GLY A 256 -13.90 13.08 -7.35
CA GLY A 256 -13.43 14.47 -7.37
C GLY A 256 -13.62 15.23 -6.04
N HIS A 257 -14.02 14.52 -4.98
CA HIS A 257 -14.26 15.02 -3.63
C HIS A 257 -13.55 14.16 -2.57
N GLY A 258 -13.39 14.72 -1.38
CA GLY A 258 -12.87 14.01 -0.20
C GLY A 258 -11.54 13.28 -0.42
N LEU A 259 -11.43 12.05 0.12
CA LEU A 259 -10.22 11.21 0.00
C LEU A 259 -9.83 10.87 -1.44
N GLY A 260 -10.81 10.74 -2.35
CA GLY A 260 -10.55 10.50 -3.77
C GLY A 260 -9.82 11.67 -4.42
N ALA A 261 -10.25 12.89 -4.15
CA ALA A 261 -9.57 14.09 -4.64
C ALA A 261 -8.17 14.27 -4.03
N VAL A 262 -8.00 13.97 -2.74
CA VAL A 262 -6.68 14.00 -2.09
C VAL A 262 -5.73 12.98 -2.73
N ARG A 263 -6.20 11.76 -3.00
CA ARG A 263 -5.43 10.75 -3.73
C ARG A 263 -4.99 11.28 -5.10
N ASP A 264 -5.93 11.81 -5.87
CA ASP A 264 -5.66 12.30 -7.24
C ASP A 264 -4.66 13.45 -7.23
N LEU A 265 -4.77 14.36 -6.25
CA LEU A 265 -3.80 15.41 -6.01
C LEU A 265 -2.41 14.83 -5.71
N LEU A 266 -2.28 13.98 -4.67
CA LEU A 266 -0.98 13.48 -4.20
C LEU A 266 -0.26 12.60 -5.23
N ILE A 267 -0.99 11.71 -5.92
CA ILE A 267 -0.44 10.90 -7.01
C ILE A 267 -0.11 11.79 -8.21
N GLY A 268 -0.99 12.76 -8.50
CA GLY A 268 -0.82 13.74 -9.57
C GLY A 268 0.42 14.62 -9.40
N LEU A 269 0.94 14.81 -8.19
CA LEU A 269 2.20 15.53 -7.95
C LEU A 269 3.44 14.86 -8.56
N GLY A 270 3.35 13.63 -9.08
CA GLY A 270 4.40 12.97 -9.86
C GLY A 270 4.10 12.91 -11.36
N ALA A 271 5.12 13.02 -12.20
CA ALA A 271 5.03 12.83 -13.65
C ALA A 271 6.35 12.29 -14.24
N ASP A 272 6.26 11.53 -15.33
CA ASP A 272 7.40 11.00 -16.08
C ASP A 272 7.96 11.99 -17.12
N ARG A 273 7.26 13.11 -17.33
CA ARG A 273 7.63 14.17 -18.26
C ARG A 273 7.51 15.54 -17.62
N VAL A 274 8.37 16.45 -18.07
CA VAL A 274 8.34 17.87 -17.67
C VAL A 274 7.04 18.48 -18.18
N ASP A 275 6.37 19.26 -17.35
CA ASP A 275 5.16 19.99 -17.76
C ASP A 275 5.54 21.11 -18.74
N ARG A 276 4.55 21.74 -19.39
CA ARG A 276 4.83 22.96 -20.15
C ARG A 276 5.09 24.12 -19.18
N PRO A 277 6.11 24.96 -19.41
CA PRO A 277 6.35 26.15 -18.60
C PRO A 277 5.10 27.02 -18.47
N ALA A 278 4.76 27.41 -17.24
CA ALA A 278 3.62 28.26 -16.98
C ALA A 278 3.90 29.67 -17.49
N THR A 279 3.18 30.10 -18.53
CA THR A 279 3.34 31.43 -19.13
C THR A 279 2.61 32.54 -18.36
N ASP A 280 1.71 32.15 -17.47
CA ASP A 280 0.81 33.06 -16.76
C ASP A 280 1.00 33.03 -15.23
N GLY A 281 2.02 32.33 -14.73
CA GLY A 281 2.31 32.25 -13.30
C GLY A 281 2.79 33.58 -12.70
N ARG A 282 2.75 33.67 -11.37
CA ARG A 282 3.24 34.81 -10.60
C ARG A 282 4.22 34.38 -9.53
N TRP A 283 5.34 35.07 -9.44
CA TRP A 283 6.19 35.01 -8.25
C TRP A 283 5.60 35.94 -7.20
N LEU A 284 5.48 35.47 -5.96
CA LEU A 284 4.87 36.22 -4.86
C LEU A 284 5.93 36.76 -3.90
N ARG A 285 6.83 35.90 -3.40
CA ARG A 285 7.88 36.27 -2.44
C ARG A 285 8.91 35.15 -2.25
N HIS A 286 10.02 35.47 -1.59
CA HIS A 286 10.88 34.47 -0.95
C HIS A 286 10.30 34.05 0.41
N ASP A 287 10.57 32.81 0.83
CA ASP A 287 10.14 32.27 2.12
C ASP A 287 11.13 31.19 2.61
N ARG A 288 10.89 30.63 3.79
CA ARG A 288 11.60 29.46 4.32
C ARG A 288 10.63 28.42 4.86
N VAL A 289 10.80 27.16 4.44
CA VAL A 289 10.06 26.02 4.99
C VAL A 289 11.04 25.10 5.72
N GLY A 290 10.91 24.98 7.05
CA GLY A 290 11.83 24.18 7.86
C GLY A 290 13.29 24.63 7.74
N GLY A 291 13.54 25.93 7.53
CA GLY A 291 14.87 26.50 7.31
C GLY A 291 15.38 26.43 5.86
N ILE A 292 14.68 25.72 4.97
CA ILE A 292 15.04 25.60 3.55
C ILE A 292 14.53 26.83 2.79
N PRO A 293 15.38 27.56 2.05
CA PRO A 293 14.95 28.70 1.24
C PRO A 293 14.08 28.22 0.08
N VAL A 294 12.95 28.89 -0.12
CA VAL A 294 11.99 28.58 -1.19
C VAL A 294 11.45 29.87 -1.81
N ASP A 295 11.00 29.75 -3.06
CA ASP A 295 10.16 30.75 -3.70
C ASP A 295 8.69 30.37 -3.53
N VAL A 296 7.86 31.38 -3.26
CA VAL A 296 6.41 31.26 -3.22
C VAL A 296 5.86 31.72 -4.57
N LEU A 297 5.31 30.78 -5.33
CA LEU A 297 4.86 30.96 -6.69
C LEU A 297 3.38 30.61 -6.81
N GLN A 298 2.61 31.34 -7.60
CA GLN A 298 1.27 30.95 -8.00
C GLN A 298 1.28 30.55 -9.47
N ALA A 299 1.00 29.28 -9.76
CA ALA A 299 1.10 28.73 -11.11
C ALA A 299 0.13 27.55 -11.31
N PRO A 300 -0.32 27.28 -12.55
CA PRO A 300 -1.10 26.07 -12.83
C PRO A 300 -0.26 24.82 -12.53
N LEU A 301 -0.90 23.83 -11.91
CA LEU A 301 -0.32 22.51 -11.66
C LEU A 301 -1.39 21.44 -11.93
N ALA A 302 -1.00 20.30 -12.49
CA ALA A 302 -1.91 19.18 -12.73
C ALA A 302 -2.00 18.24 -11.50
N PRO A 303 -3.19 17.71 -11.16
CA PRO A 303 -4.48 17.98 -11.78
C PRO A 303 -4.95 19.42 -11.51
N PRO A 304 -5.67 20.06 -12.45
CA PRO A 304 -6.01 21.47 -12.36
C PRO A 304 -6.90 21.76 -11.14
N GLY A 305 -6.54 22.80 -10.38
CA GLY A 305 -7.39 23.41 -9.37
C GLY A 305 -7.54 24.90 -9.67
N ASP A 306 -8.76 25.42 -9.58
CA ASP A 306 -9.07 26.85 -9.68
C ASP A 306 -9.56 27.35 -8.31
N PRO A 307 -9.01 28.43 -7.73
CA PRO A 307 -7.89 29.24 -8.22
C PRO A 307 -6.58 28.46 -8.26
N ARG A 308 -5.64 28.95 -9.06
CA ARG A 308 -4.30 28.38 -9.18
C ARG A 308 -3.65 28.18 -7.82
N PRO A 309 -3.01 27.03 -7.58
CA PRO A 309 -2.37 26.76 -6.31
C PRO A 309 -1.19 27.71 -6.09
N THR A 310 -0.94 27.99 -4.82
CA THR A 310 0.31 28.58 -4.35
C THR A 310 1.27 27.46 -3.99
N LEU A 311 2.51 27.57 -4.47
CA LEU A 311 3.55 26.56 -4.44
C LEU A 311 4.77 27.13 -3.74
N TRP A 312 5.35 26.39 -2.80
CA TRP A 312 6.63 26.71 -2.18
C TRP A 312 7.68 25.79 -2.79
N VAL A 313 8.53 26.33 -3.65
CA VAL A 313 9.45 25.55 -4.48
C VAL A 313 10.88 25.98 -4.19
N ASP A 314 11.79 25.04 -3.92
CA ASP A 314 13.21 25.35 -3.74
C ASP A 314 13.95 25.53 -5.08
N ALA A 315 15.25 25.85 -5.00
CA ALA A 315 16.10 26.04 -6.17
C ALA A 315 16.22 24.77 -7.06
N ASP A 316 16.02 23.58 -6.47
CA ASP A 316 16.09 22.28 -7.15
C ASP A 316 14.75 21.84 -7.76
N ALA A 317 13.76 22.75 -7.81
CA ALA A 317 12.38 22.45 -8.24
C ALA A 317 11.63 21.45 -7.33
N ARG A 318 12.03 21.31 -6.06
CA ARG A 318 11.27 20.49 -5.09
C ARG A 318 10.16 21.31 -4.44
N LEU A 319 8.96 20.76 -4.47
CA LEU A 319 7.80 21.29 -3.75
C LEU A 319 7.91 21.03 -2.23
N HIS A 320 7.80 22.04 -1.39
CA HIS A 320 7.78 21.87 0.07
C HIS A 320 6.38 22.05 0.64
N ARG A 321 5.57 22.90 0.02
CA ARG A 321 4.17 23.14 0.38
C ARG A 321 3.34 23.48 -0.84
N LEU A 322 2.09 23.05 -0.85
CA LEU A 322 1.06 23.48 -1.79
C LEU A 322 -0.17 23.93 -1.01
N THR A 323 -0.75 25.07 -1.39
CA THR A 323 -2.08 25.49 -0.93
C THR A 323 -2.96 25.79 -2.13
N GLY A 324 -4.18 25.29 -2.15
CA GLY A 324 -5.10 25.49 -3.26
C GLY A 324 -6.50 24.97 -2.97
N ARG A 325 -7.19 24.50 -4.00
CA ARG A 325 -8.49 23.84 -3.90
C ARG A 325 -8.46 22.47 -4.59
N LEU A 326 -9.21 21.54 -4.03
CA LEU A 326 -9.55 20.27 -4.68
C LEU A 326 -10.54 20.51 -5.84
N ALA A 327 -10.80 19.49 -6.64
CA ALA A 327 -11.69 19.58 -7.81
C ALA A 327 -13.13 19.98 -7.44
N ASP A 328 -13.58 19.67 -6.23
CA ASP A 328 -14.87 20.08 -5.66
C ASP A 328 -14.86 21.50 -5.06
N GLY A 329 -13.74 22.23 -5.17
CA GLY A 329 -13.55 23.55 -4.59
C GLY A 329 -13.14 23.54 -3.11
N THR A 330 -12.99 22.38 -2.46
CA THR A 330 -12.61 22.32 -1.04
C THR A 330 -11.18 22.83 -0.85
N PRO A 331 -10.92 23.77 0.09
CA PRO A 331 -9.56 24.23 0.39
C PRO A 331 -8.66 23.06 0.79
N VAL A 332 -7.43 23.06 0.30
CA VAL A 332 -6.43 22.04 0.64
C VAL A 332 -5.07 22.67 0.88
N THR A 333 -4.38 22.19 1.90
CA THR A 333 -2.97 22.43 2.16
C THR A 333 -2.22 21.11 2.20
N VAL A 334 -1.11 21.01 1.50
CA VAL A 334 -0.21 19.85 1.49
C VAL A 334 1.18 20.32 1.90
N ASP A 335 1.72 19.78 2.98
CA ASP A 335 3.12 19.93 3.37
C ASP A 335 3.88 18.64 3.04
N LEU A 336 5.04 18.76 2.38
CA LEU A 336 5.90 17.65 2.00
C LEU A 336 7.18 17.64 2.84
N THR A 337 7.39 16.57 3.60
CA THR A 337 8.63 16.35 4.36
C THR A 337 9.61 15.51 3.54
N ARG A 338 10.55 16.20 2.88
CA ARG A 338 11.51 15.58 1.95
C ARG A 338 12.49 14.62 2.60
N ALA A 339 12.72 14.69 3.91
CA ALA A 339 13.61 13.75 4.61
C ALA A 339 12.92 12.43 5.00
N ASP A 340 11.58 12.40 5.00
CA ASP A 340 10.80 11.26 5.48
C ASP A 340 10.43 10.32 4.32
N ARG A 341 11.29 9.34 4.03
CA ARG A 341 11.17 8.48 2.83
C ARG A 341 11.16 6.98 3.13
N PRO A 342 10.27 6.46 4.00
CA PRO A 342 10.23 5.04 4.28
C PRO A 342 9.80 4.22 3.06
N THR A 343 10.17 2.94 3.01
CA THR A 343 9.62 2.02 2.00
C THR A 343 8.20 1.66 2.35
N LEU A 344 7.25 2.06 1.50
CA LEU A 344 5.84 1.74 1.69
C LEU A 344 5.54 0.30 1.26
N HIS A 345 4.69 -0.34 2.06
CA HIS A 345 4.12 -1.66 1.82
C HIS A 345 2.65 -1.49 1.45
N ALA A 346 2.27 -1.95 0.27
CA ALA A 346 0.87 -2.04 -0.10
C ALA A 346 0.20 -3.18 0.67
N VAL A 347 -1.06 -3.01 1.02
CA VAL A 347 -1.89 -4.13 1.54
C VAL A 347 -2.07 -5.20 0.46
N ASP A 348 -2.40 -6.42 0.86
CA ASP A 348 -2.60 -7.54 -0.07
C ASP A 348 -3.57 -7.19 -1.21
N ALA A 349 -4.66 -6.50 -0.89
CA ALA A 349 -5.66 -6.07 -1.87
C ALA A 349 -5.10 -5.10 -2.93
N LEU A 350 -3.98 -4.42 -2.69
CA LEU A 350 -3.27 -3.56 -3.64
C LEU A 350 -2.02 -4.24 -4.25
N GLY A 351 -1.87 -5.55 -4.04
CA GLY A 351 -0.79 -6.36 -4.59
C GLY A 351 0.33 -6.68 -3.59
N GLY A 352 0.18 -6.26 -2.34
CA GLY A 352 1.03 -6.66 -1.22
C GLY A 352 2.48 -6.18 -1.34
N ARG A 353 3.40 -7.01 -0.84
CA ARG A 353 4.83 -6.70 -0.82
C ARG A 353 5.38 -6.58 -2.26
N PRO A 354 6.20 -5.57 -2.57
CA PRO A 354 6.85 -5.49 -3.88
C PRO A 354 7.73 -6.72 -4.13
N GLY A 355 7.84 -7.11 -5.40
CA GLY A 355 8.81 -8.11 -5.86
C GLY A 355 9.59 -7.57 -7.05
N GLN A 356 10.62 -8.31 -7.46
CA GLN A 356 11.42 -8.01 -8.64
C GLN A 356 11.13 -9.08 -9.69
N PRO A 357 10.26 -8.78 -10.67
CA PRO A 357 9.93 -9.72 -11.73
C PRO A 357 11.20 -10.20 -12.44
N ARG A 358 11.33 -11.51 -12.59
CA ARG A 358 12.40 -12.15 -13.37
C ARG A 358 11.86 -13.32 -14.16
N ALA A 359 12.62 -13.71 -15.20
CA ALA A 359 12.38 -14.93 -15.94
C ALA A 359 12.39 -16.15 -15.01
N LEU A 360 11.65 -17.18 -15.43
CA LEU A 360 11.59 -18.46 -14.73
C LEU A 360 12.91 -19.21 -14.88
N THR A 361 13.29 -19.92 -13.83
CA THR A 361 14.29 -21.00 -13.93
C THR A 361 13.65 -22.24 -14.54
N ASP A 362 14.47 -23.17 -15.02
CA ASP A 362 13.98 -24.44 -15.59
C ASP A 362 13.15 -25.24 -14.58
N ASP A 363 13.57 -25.27 -13.31
CA ASP A 363 12.83 -25.92 -12.23
C ASP A 363 11.46 -25.26 -11.97
N GLU A 364 11.39 -23.93 -12.03
CA GLU A 364 10.13 -23.18 -11.88
C GLU A 364 9.20 -23.43 -13.07
N ALA A 365 9.73 -23.43 -14.29
CA ALA A 365 9.00 -23.75 -15.51
C ALA A 365 8.47 -25.19 -15.48
N ALA A 366 9.29 -26.16 -15.08
CA ALA A 366 8.88 -27.55 -14.90
C ALA A 366 7.78 -27.70 -13.82
N ARG A 367 7.88 -26.96 -12.71
CA ARG A 367 6.83 -26.97 -11.67
C ARG A 367 5.50 -26.44 -12.20
N LEU A 368 5.50 -25.39 -13.01
CA LEU A 368 4.29 -24.84 -13.63
C LEU A 368 3.74 -25.75 -14.74
N ALA A 369 4.62 -26.38 -15.53
CA ALA A 369 4.22 -27.33 -16.57
C ALA A 369 3.51 -28.57 -15.98
N ALA A 370 3.95 -29.04 -14.81
CA ALA A 370 3.36 -30.17 -14.09
C ALA A 370 2.07 -29.82 -13.32
N LEU A 371 1.72 -28.53 -13.17
CA LEU A 371 0.59 -28.07 -12.37
C LEU A 371 -0.75 -28.75 -12.76
N PRO A 372 -1.12 -28.88 -14.05
CA PRO A 372 -2.41 -29.49 -14.43
C PRO A 372 -2.53 -30.95 -13.98
N ALA A 373 -1.45 -31.73 -14.10
CA ALA A 373 -1.42 -33.11 -13.66
C ALA A 373 -1.52 -33.21 -12.13
N ARG A 374 -0.80 -32.35 -11.40
CA ARG A 374 -0.85 -32.29 -9.93
C ARG A 374 -2.24 -31.93 -9.39
N LEU A 375 -2.89 -30.95 -10.01
CA LEU A 375 -4.25 -30.54 -9.61
C LEU A 375 -5.27 -31.66 -9.81
N ARG A 376 -5.19 -32.38 -10.93
CA ARG A 376 -6.05 -33.55 -11.18
C ARG A 376 -5.78 -34.69 -10.20
N ALA A 377 -4.52 -34.96 -9.88
CA ALA A 377 -4.14 -35.96 -8.89
C ALA A 377 -4.59 -35.59 -7.46
N LEU A 378 -4.60 -34.30 -7.13
CA LEU A 378 -5.09 -33.79 -5.84
C LEU A 378 -6.62 -33.96 -5.70
N GLY A 379 -7.35 -33.96 -6.81
CA GLY A 379 -8.81 -34.05 -6.81
C GLY A 379 -9.47 -32.72 -6.51
N GLY A 380 -9.41 -32.25 -5.27
CA GLY A 380 -10.07 -31.01 -4.87
C GLY A 380 -9.42 -30.30 -3.69
N SER A 381 -9.95 -29.12 -3.37
CA SER A 381 -9.47 -28.26 -2.27
C SER A 381 -10.63 -27.50 -1.65
N ALA A 382 -10.64 -27.39 -0.33
CA ALA A 382 -11.37 -26.32 0.33
C ALA A 382 -10.78 -24.97 -0.10
N VAL A 383 -11.64 -23.97 -0.26
CA VAL A 383 -11.27 -22.63 -0.67
C VAL A 383 -11.95 -21.57 0.18
N THR A 384 -11.25 -20.47 0.37
CA THR A 384 -11.80 -19.23 0.93
C THR A 384 -11.49 -18.09 -0.01
N VAL A 385 -12.43 -17.18 -0.16
CA VAL A 385 -12.27 -15.98 -0.98
C VAL A 385 -12.44 -14.75 -0.11
N ALA A 386 -11.56 -13.78 -0.32
CA ALA A 386 -11.68 -12.44 0.22
C ALA A 386 -11.47 -11.45 -0.93
N ALA A 387 -12.40 -10.54 -1.12
CA ALA A 387 -12.38 -9.64 -2.26
C ALA A 387 -13.02 -8.30 -1.92
N PRO A 388 -12.24 -7.21 -1.74
CA PRO A 388 -12.78 -5.88 -1.64
C PRO A 388 -13.14 -5.38 -3.05
N LEU A 389 -14.22 -5.92 -3.64
CA LEU A 389 -14.50 -5.80 -5.07
C LEU A 389 -15.13 -4.48 -5.48
N THR A 390 -16.00 -3.93 -4.64
CA THR A 390 -16.63 -2.60 -4.83
C THR A 390 -16.77 -1.90 -3.47
N PRO A 391 -17.01 -0.58 -3.44
CA PRO A 391 -17.25 0.16 -2.19
C PRO A 391 -18.44 -0.35 -1.37
N SER A 392 -19.32 -1.11 -2.02
CA SER A 392 -20.53 -1.72 -1.48
C SER A 392 -20.46 -3.25 -1.40
N ALA A 393 -19.34 -3.87 -1.80
CA ALA A 393 -19.17 -5.33 -1.81
C ALA A 393 -17.77 -5.74 -1.35
N ASP A 394 -17.64 -5.90 -0.03
CA ASP A 394 -16.61 -6.74 0.55
C ASP A 394 -17.13 -8.18 0.49
N LEU A 395 -16.70 -8.92 -0.54
CA LEU A 395 -17.12 -10.31 -0.71
C LEU A 395 -16.25 -11.23 0.12
N ARG A 396 -16.93 -12.13 0.85
CA ARG A 396 -16.34 -13.33 1.43
C ARG A 396 -17.00 -14.55 0.83
N ALA A 397 -16.21 -15.54 0.46
CA ALA A 397 -16.78 -16.83 0.09
C ALA A 397 -16.04 -17.98 0.76
N THR A 398 -16.75 -19.08 0.97
CA THR A 398 -16.15 -20.35 1.38
C THR A 398 -16.76 -21.48 0.57
N GLY A 399 -16.00 -22.55 0.35
CA GLY A 399 -16.50 -23.74 -0.32
C GLY A 399 -15.40 -24.63 -0.86
N THR A 400 -15.62 -25.23 -2.02
CA THR A 400 -14.72 -26.24 -2.59
C THR A 400 -14.48 -26.02 -4.08
N VAL A 401 -13.31 -26.44 -4.53
CA VAL A 401 -12.97 -26.64 -5.94
C VAL A 401 -12.67 -28.12 -6.15
N ASP A 402 -13.16 -28.69 -7.24
CA ASP A 402 -12.86 -30.02 -7.74
C ASP A 402 -12.26 -29.89 -9.14
N TRP A 403 -11.09 -30.49 -9.35
CA TRP A 403 -10.33 -30.52 -10.60
C TRP A 403 -10.44 -31.86 -11.34
N THR A 404 -10.90 -32.93 -10.67
CA THR A 404 -11.26 -34.21 -11.34
C THR A 404 -12.49 -34.03 -12.21
N SER A 405 -13.50 -33.38 -11.65
CA SER A 405 -14.68 -32.88 -12.35
C SER A 405 -14.70 -31.35 -12.24
N PRO A 406 -13.99 -30.62 -13.13
CA PRO A 406 -13.75 -29.18 -13.04
C PRO A 406 -14.99 -28.38 -12.64
N SER A 407 -15.11 -28.10 -11.34
CA SER A 407 -16.22 -27.39 -10.76
C SER A 407 -15.85 -26.73 -9.44
N ALA A 408 -16.53 -25.64 -9.11
CA ALA A 408 -16.39 -24.97 -7.82
C ALA A 408 -17.76 -24.73 -7.23
N TYR A 409 -17.91 -24.93 -5.92
CA TYR A 409 -19.15 -24.71 -5.20
C TYR A 409 -18.90 -23.85 -3.97
N LEU A 410 -19.55 -22.69 -3.91
CA LEU A 410 -19.28 -21.65 -2.93
C LEU A 410 -20.56 -21.11 -2.32
N ALA A 411 -20.48 -20.77 -1.03
CA ALA A 411 -21.36 -19.80 -0.42
C ALA A 411 -20.65 -18.45 -0.40
N VAL A 412 -21.29 -17.43 -0.98
CA VAL A 412 -20.77 -16.07 -1.12
C VAL A 412 -21.63 -15.14 -0.26
N ILE A 413 -20.97 -14.33 0.55
CA ILE A 413 -21.53 -13.30 1.40
C ILE A 413 -20.99 -11.96 0.91
N ASP A 414 -21.90 -11.06 0.62
CA ASP A 414 -21.62 -9.65 0.40
C ASP A 414 -21.82 -8.92 1.72
N GLU A 415 -20.73 -8.50 2.37
CA GLU A 415 -20.79 -7.88 3.70
C GLU A 415 -21.39 -6.47 3.64
N GLY A 416 -21.36 -5.79 2.49
CA GLY A 416 -21.83 -4.41 2.37
C GLY A 416 -23.35 -4.28 2.34
N ASN A 417 -24.06 -5.26 1.78
CA ASN A 417 -25.52 -5.29 1.71
C ASN A 417 -26.16 -6.51 2.42
N GLY A 418 -25.34 -7.38 3.01
CA GLY A 418 -25.77 -8.60 3.68
C GLY A 418 -26.29 -9.70 2.75
N ARG A 419 -26.22 -9.52 1.43
CA ARG A 419 -26.72 -10.48 0.44
C ARG A 419 -25.90 -11.76 0.50
N ARG A 420 -26.59 -12.89 0.54
CA ARG A 420 -25.97 -14.21 0.47
C ARG A 420 -26.41 -14.93 -0.79
N THR A 421 -25.47 -15.59 -1.45
CA THR A 421 -25.72 -16.40 -2.64
C THR A 421 -24.97 -17.72 -2.58
N LEU A 422 -25.52 -18.74 -3.24
CA LEU A 422 -24.77 -19.94 -3.58
C LEU A 422 -24.34 -19.84 -5.03
N ARG A 423 -23.08 -20.20 -5.31
CA ARG A 423 -22.52 -20.22 -6.66
C ARG A 423 -21.98 -21.59 -6.99
N TRP A 424 -22.31 -22.08 -8.17
CA TRP A 424 -21.72 -23.27 -8.74
C TRP A 424 -21.10 -22.92 -10.09
N ALA A 425 -19.78 -23.08 -10.19
CA ALA A 425 -19.02 -22.76 -11.38
C ALA A 425 -18.50 -24.05 -12.04
N ARG A 426 -18.45 -24.03 -13.37
CA ARG A 426 -17.76 -24.96 -14.26
C ARG A 426 -16.96 -24.10 -15.26
N PRO A 427 -15.96 -24.65 -15.98
CA PRO A 427 -15.26 -23.88 -17.00
C PRO A 427 -16.23 -23.20 -17.99
N GLY A 428 -16.19 -21.87 -18.03
CA GLY A 428 -17.00 -21.00 -18.87
C GLY A 428 -18.47 -20.86 -18.46
N ARG A 429 -18.93 -21.43 -17.34
CA ARG A 429 -20.34 -21.35 -16.91
C ARG A 429 -20.49 -21.25 -15.39
N VAL A 430 -21.40 -20.40 -14.94
CA VAL A 430 -21.71 -20.18 -13.52
C VAL A 430 -23.23 -20.16 -13.33
N ALA A 431 -23.72 -20.96 -12.40
CA ALA A 431 -25.09 -20.90 -11.89
C ALA A 431 -25.07 -20.27 -10.49
N GLN A 432 -26.12 -19.51 -10.16
CA GLN A 432 -26.23 -18.88 -8.84
C GLN A 432 -27.68 -18.81 -8.36
N VAL A 433 -27.87 -18.91 -7.05
CA VAL A 433 -29.19 -18.69 -6.41
C VAL A 433 -29.03 -17.83 -5.15
N PRO A 434 -30.02 -16.99 -4.81
CA PRO A 434 -30.08 -16.33 -3.51
C PRO A 434 -30.09 -17.33 -2.35
N ARG A 435 -29.57 -16.92 -1.20
CA ARG A 435 -29.57 -17.69 0.04
C ARG A 435 -30.10 -16.84 1.18
N SER A 436 -30.78 -17.48 2.13
CA SER A 436 -31.25 -16.82 3.35
C SER A 436 -30.09 -16.17 4.14
N PRO A 437 -30.26 -14.95 4.65
CA PRO A 437 -29.20 -14.22 5.37
C PRO A 437 -28.68 -14.94 6.64
N GLY A 438 -29.51 -15.75 7.29
CA GLY A 438 -29.14 -16.49 8.52
C GLY A 438 -28.42 -17.83 8.31
N GLY A 439 -28.19 -18.27 7.06
CA GLY A 439 -27.56 -19.57 6.79
C GLY A 439 -26.06 -19.62 7.12
N PRO A 440 -25.46 -20.79 7.36
CA PRO A 440 -24.03 -20.91 7.66
C PRO A 440 -23.15 -20.36 6.52
N ALA A 441 -21.94 -19.89 6.86
CA ALA A 441 -21.01 -19.34 5.87
C ALA A 441 -20.51 -20.38 4.87
N THR A 442 -20.59 -21.67 5.21
CA THR A 442 -20.24 -22.80 4.35
C THR A 442 -21.43 -23.18 3.46
N PRO A 443 -21.19 -23.58 2.20
CA PRO A 443 -22.25 -24.09 1.34
C PRO A 443 -22.82 -25.41 1.89
N PRO A 444 -24.14 -25.64 1.81
CA PRO A 444 -24.78 -26.86 2.29
C PRO A 444 -24.38 -28.09 1.46
N ALA A 445 -24.32 -29.25 2.10
CA ALA A 445 -24.16 -30.55 1.44
C ALA A 445 -25.39 -31.44 1.74
N PRO A 446 -26.01 -32.08 0.73
CA PRO A 446 -25.70 -32.01 -0.70
C PRO A 446 -26.07 -30.65 -1.33
N MET A 447 -25.63 -30.44 -2.58
CA MET A 447 -25.96 -29.22 -3.33
C MET A 447 -27.48 -29.08 -3.50
N PRO A 448 -28.08 -27.91 -3.22
CA PRO A 448 -29.52 -27.71 -3.36
C PRO A 448 -30.02 -27.89 -4.79
N ALA A 449 -31.16 -28.56 -4.95
CA ALA A 449 -31.80 -28.78 -6.25
C ALA A 449 -32.06 -27.47 -7.03
N ALA A 450 -32.42 -26.40 -6.32
CA ALA A 450 -32.62 -25.07 -6.91
C ALA A 450 -31.36 -24.53 -7.61
N LEU A 451 -30.17 -24.81 -7.06
CA LEU A 451 -28.91 -24.40 -7.70
C LEU A 451 -28.57 -25.27 -8.91
N LEU A 452 -28.89 -26.56 -8.86
CA LEU A 452 -28.71 -27.48 -9.98
C LEU A 452 -29.64 -27.14 -11.17
N ALA A 453 -30.84 -26.65 -10.88
CA ALA A 453 -31.82 -26.22 -11.88
C ALA A 453 -31.60 -24.78 -12.38
N ALA A 454 -30.77 -23.98 -11.70
CA ALA A 454 -30.55 -22.59 -12.05
C ALA A 454 -29.83 -22.45 -13.41
N PRO A 455 -30.20 -21.46 -14.23
CA PRO A 455 -29.59 -21.25 -15.54
C PRO A 455 -28.11 -20.90 -15.41
N ALA A 456 -27.26 -21.61 -16.16
CA ALA A 456 -25.83 -21.39 -16.17
C ALA A 456 -25.44 -20.33 -17.20
N ARG A 457 -24.84 -19.23 -16.74
CA ARG A 457 -24.41 -18.09 -17.55
C ARG A 457 -22.88 -18.05 -17.71
N PRO A 458 -22.33 -17.36 -18.73
CA PRO A 458 -20.90 -17.07 -18.77
C PRO A 458 -20.41 -16.32 -17.51
N PRO A 459 -19.11 -16.40 -17.17
CA PRO A 459 -18.53 -15.63 -16.05
C PRO A 459 -18.86 -14.15 -16.16
N GLY A 460 -19.58 -13.60 -15.17
CA GLY A 460 -20.11 -12.24 -15.23
C GLY A 460 -19.32 -11.22 -14.40
N ASP A 461 -18.62 -11.66 -13.36
CA ASP A 461 -17.86 -10.81 -12.45
C ASP A 461 -16.43 -11.31 -12.18
N ASP A 462 -15.65 -10.55 -11.42
CA ASP A 462 -14.26 -10.87 -11.09
C ASP A 462 -14.10 -12.20 -10.33
N LEU A 463 -15.06 -12.53 -9.46
CA LEU A 463 -15.06 -13.81 -8.76
C LEU A 463 -15.26 -14.96 -9.76
N ASP A 464 -16.24 -14.85 -10.65
CA ASP A 464 -16.49 -15.87 -11.67
C ASP A 464 -15.28 -16.07 -12.59
N ARG A 465 -14.59 -14.97 -12.95
CA ARG A 465 -13.35 -15.01 -13.76
C ARG A 465 -12.21 -15.70 -13.02
N LEU A 466 -12.04 -15.43 -11.72
CA LEU A 466 -11.03 -16.08 -10.90
C LEU A 466 -11.32 -17.58 -10.75
N LEU A 467 -12.59 -17.96 -10.56
CA LEU A 467 -13.00 -19.36 -10.49
C LEU A 467 -12.79 -20.08 -11.82
N ASP A 468 -13.18 -19.49 -12.94
CA ASP A 468 -12.92 -20.05 -14.26
C ASP A 468 -11.41 -20.27 -14.48
N ALA A 469 -10.57 -19.30 -14.10
CA ALA A 469 -9.12 -19.44 -14.17
C ALA A 469 -8.59 -20.59 -13.29
N ALA A 470 -9.07 -20.71 -12.04
CA ALA A 470 -8.69 -21.77 -11.12
C ALA A 470 -9.09 -23.17 -11.63
N LEU A 471 -10.26 -23.29 -12.27
CA LEU A 471 -10.73 -24.54 -12.87
C LEU A 471 -9.96 -24.90 -14.14
N ARG A 472 -9.57 -23.91 -14.95
CA ARG A 472 -8.77 -24.13 -16.18
C ARG A 472 -7.32 -24.49 -15.88
N ALA A 473 -6.78 -24.11 -14.72
CA ALA A 473 -5.41 -24.45 -14.31
C ALA A 473 -5.16 -25.98 -14.27
N ALA A 474 -6.21 -26.79 -14.04
CA ALA A 474 -6.10 -28.26 -14.09
C ALA A 474 -6.06 -28.86 -15.51
N ARG A 475 -6.32 -28.05 -16.55
CA ARG A 475 -6.39 -28.50 -17.94
C ARG A 475 -5.16 -28.13 -18.75
N ARG A 476 -4.59 -26.94 -18.52
CA ARG A 476 -3.45 -26.43 -19.27
C ARG A 476 -2.50 -25.71 -18.33
N PRO A 477 -1.18 -25.87 -18.54
CA PRO A 477 -0.22 -25.10 -17.77
C PRO A 477 -0.37 -23.62 -18.15
N PRO A 478 0.05 -22.70 -17.27
CA PRO A 478 0.17 -21.31 -17.66
C PRO A 478 1.08 -21.17 -18.87
N ALA A 479 0.69 -20.32 -19.82
CA ALA A 479 1.43 -20.04 -21.04
C ALA A 479 1.64 -18.53 -21.19
N GLY A 480 2.60 -18.14 -22.03
CA GLY A 480 2.98 -16.74 -22.28
C GLY A 480 4.02 -16.22 -21.29
N ASP A 481 4.09 -14.90 -21.15
CA ASP A 481 5.12 -14.16 -20.41
C ASP A 481 4.99 -14.28 -18.88
N THR A 482 4.96 -15.52 -18.38
CA THR A 482 4.91 -15.79 -16.94
C THR A 482 6.26 -15.45 -16.31
N VAL A 483 6.24 -14.68 -15.23
CA VAL A 483 7.43 -14.24 -14.51
C VAL A 483 7.34 -14.62 -13.03
N ARG A 484 8.48 -14.88 -12.41
CA ARG A 484 8.56 -14.99 -10.95
C ARG A 484 8.73 -13.60 -10.35
N VAL A 485 7.84 -13.22 -9.45
CA VAL A 485 7.81 -11.90 -8.80
C VAL A 485 8.66 -11.89 -7.55
N ARG A 486 8.46 -12.87 -6.65
CA ARG A 486 9.16 -12.97 -5.37
C ARG A 486 8.99 -14.33 -4.73
N GLU A 487 9.81 -14.59 -3.72
CA GLU A 487 9.49 -15.56 -2.67
C GLU A 487 8.59 -14.89 -1.62
N ASP A 488 7.66 -15.65 -1.05
CA ASP A 488 6.74 -15.20 -0.03
C ASP A 488 6.48 -16.31 1.01
N ARG A 489 5.75 -15.98 2.08
CA ARG A 489 5.40 -16.91 3.15
C ARG A 489 3.89 -16.91 3.42
N LEU A 490 3.27 -18.07 3.35
CA LEU A 490 1.86 -18.27 3.71
C LEU A 490 1.77 -19.19 4.93
N GLY A 491 1.52 -18.60 6.11
CA GLY A 491 1.68 -19.28 7.39
C GLY A 491 3.12 -19.75 7.57
N ASP A 492 3.32 -21.05 7.75
CA ASP A 492 4.65 -21.64 7.91
C ASP A 492 5.29 -22.10 6.61
N ARG A 493 4.63 -21.87 5.46
CA ARG A 493 5.07 -22.38 4.17
C ARG A 493 5.73 -21.31 3.32
N THR A 494 6.90 -21.64 2.79
CA THR A 494 7.53 -20.86 1.72
C THR A 494 6.84 -21.14 0.39
N VAL A 495 6.52 -20.08 -0.34
CA VAL A 495 5.85 -20.13 -1.64
C VAL A 495 6.53 -19.19 -2.62
N ASP A 496 6.53 -19.56 -3.90
CA ASP A 496 6.93 -18.68 -5.00
C ASP A 496 5.71 -17.99 -5.59
N VAL A 497 5.81 -16.68 -5.82
CA VAL A 497 4.75 -15.87 -6.43
C VAL A 497 5.06 -15.70 -7.90
N PHE A 498 4.17 -16.19 -8.75
CA PHE A 498 4.24 -16.05 -10.20
C PHE A 498 3.19 -15.05 -10.66
N GLU A 499 3.56 -14.15 -11.56
CA GLU A 499 2.62 -13.30 -12.27
C GLU A 499 2.40 -13.88 -13.67
N LEU A 500 1.13 -14.08 -14.01
CA LEU A 500 0.70 -14.74 -15.23
C LEU A 500 -0.08 -13.74 -16.10
N PRO A 501 -0.10 -13.94 -17.43
CA PRO A 501 -0.84 -13.06 -18.34
C PRO A 501 -2.30 -12.88 -17.93
N GLY A 502 -2.87 -11.71 -18.23
CA GLY A 502 -4.24 -11.35 -17.87
C GLY A 502 -4.41 -10.92 -16.41
N GLY A 503 -3.35 -10.39 -15.78
CA GLY A 503 -3.40 -9.81 -14.44
C GLY A 503 -3.65 -10.83 -13.34
N ARG A 504 -3.06 -12.03 -13.45
CA ARG A 504 -3.23 -13.10 -12.46
C ARG A 504 -1.95 -13.31 -11.68
N ARG A 505 -2.08 -13.77 -10.44
CA ARG A 505 -0.96 -14.25 -9.63
C ARG A 505 -1.24 -15.61 -9.03
N LEU A 506 -0.19 -16.41 -8.90
CA LEU A 506 -0.23 -17.76 -8.37
C LEU A 506 0.86 -17.93 -7.32
N TRP A 507 0.47 -18.35 -6.11
CA TRP A 507 1.39 -18.75 -5.06
C TRP A 507 1.52 -20.27 -5.11
N LEU A 508 2.69 -20.74 -5.49
CA LEU A 508 3.00 -22.15 -5.60
C LEU A 508 3.99 -22.54 -4.51
N ASP A 509 3.69 -23.58 -3.74
CA ASP A 509 4.69 -24.12 -2.82
C ASP A 509 5.81 -24.89 -3.57
N ARG A 510 6.86 -25.26 -2.85
CA ARG A 510 7.99 -26.01 -3.42
C ARG A 510 7.60 -27.40 -3.94
N GLY A 511 6.51 -27.98 -3.43
CA GLY A 511 5.91 -29.22 -3.95
C GLY A 511 5.13 -29.03 -5.24
N GLY A 512 4.94 -27.78 -5.69
CA GLY A 512 4.19 -27.47 -6.90
C GLY A 512 2.68 -27.48 -6.70
N LEU A 513 2.19 -27.35 -5.46
CA LEU A 513 0.77 -27.21 -5.16
C LEU A 513 0.41 -25.73 -4.98
N PRO A 514 -0.70 -25.27 -5.59
CA PRO A 514 -1.14 -23.89 -5.42
C PRO A 514 -1.76 -23.68 -4.05
N ARG A 515 -1.40 -22.56 -3.42
CA ARG A 515 -1.91 -22.15 -2.11
C ARG A 515 -2.77 -20.90 -2.18
N ARG A 516 -2.58 -20.08 -3.22
CA ARG A 516 -3.35 -18.87 -3.46
C ARG A 516 -3.36 -18.57 -4.95
N MET A 517 -4.49 -18.06 -5.42
CA MET A 517 -4.65 -17.44 -6.73
C MET A 517 -5.24 -16.06 -6.54
N GLU A 518 -4.71 -15.08 -7.25
CA GLU A 518 -5.26 -13.73 -7.29
C GLU A 518 -5.53 -13.29 -8.72
N LEU A 519 -6.54 -12.44 -8.88
CA LEU A 519 -6.88 -11.78 -10.14
C LEU A 519 -7.00 -10.28 -9.89
N ARG A 520 -6.38 -9.48 -10.75
CA ARG A 520 -6.53 -8.03 -10.74
C ARG A 520 -7.87 -7.64 -11.35
N THR A 521 -8.69 -6.93 -10.59
CA THR A 521 -10.02 -6.46 -10.98
C THR A 521 -9.92 -5.26 -11.91
N GLY A 522 -11.05 -4.86 -12.50
CA GLY A 522 -11.15 -3.61 -13.26
C GLY A 522 -10.87 -2.35 -12.43
N SER A 523 -11.13 -2.38 -11.11
CA SER A 523 -10.79 -1.33 -10.15
C SER A 523 -9.30 -1.32 -9.74
N GLY A 524 -8.51 -2.28 -10.23
CA GLY A 524 -7.08 -2.39 -9.98
C GLY A 524 -6.69 -2.94 -8.61
N VAL A 525 -7.66 -3.46 -7.84
CA VAL A 525 -7.43 -4.27 -6.64
C VAL A 525 -7.26 -5.74 -7.00
N TRP A 526 -6.81 -6.56 -6.05
CA TRP A 526 -6.67 -8.00 -6.21
C TRP A 526 -7.77 -8.74 -5.45
N ILE A 527 -8.55 -9.55 -6.17
CA ILE A 527 -9.41 -10.57 -5.55
C ILE A 527 -8.56 -11.81 -5.25
N ARG A 528 -8.74 -12.39 -4.07
CA ARG A 528 -7.95 -13.51 -3.58
C ARG A 528 -8.78 -14.76 -3.36
N LEU A 529 -8.31 -15.88 -3.90
CA LEU A 529 -8.77 -17.24 -3.63
C LEU A 529 -7.63 -18.01 -2.95
N ASP A 530 -7.80 -18.29 -1.66
CA ASP A 530 -6.88 -19.11 -0.87
C ASP A 530 -7.31 -20.59 -0.97
N LEU A 531 -6.33 -21.48 -1.18
CA LEU A 531 -6.54 -22.92 -1.34
C LEU A 531 -5.95 -23.66 -0.15
N ALA A 532 -6.73 -24.58 0.42
CA ALA A 532 -6.28 -25.56 1.40
C ALA A 532 -6.27 -27.00 0.80
N PRO A 533 -5.27 -27.34 -0.04
CA PRO A 533 -5.09 -28.68 -0.60
C PRO A 533 -5.19 -29.79 0.45
N GLY A 534 -5.94 -30.86 0.14
CA GLY A 534 -6.04 -32.06 0.98
C GLY A 534 -7.06 -31.99 2.13
N ARG A 535 -7.72 -30.84 2.34
CA ARG A 535 -8.94 -30.78 3.17
C ARG A 535 -10.16 -30.80 2.26
N ALA A 536 -10.90 -31.91 2.24
CA ALA A 536 -12.28 -31.90 1.80
C ALA A 536 -13.12 -31.12 2.83
N ALA A 537 -14.04 -30.27 2.38
CA ALA A 537 -14.98 -29.62 3.28
C ALA A 537 -15.86 -30.69 3.96
N GLY A 538 -15.63 -30.93 5.25
CA GLY A 538 -16.38 -31.94 6.01
C GLY A 538 -15.63 -32.56 7.20
N SER A 539 -14.29 -32.46 7.28
CA SER A 539 -13.50 -33.00 8.41
C SER A 539 -13.07 -31.95 9.44
N GLY A 540 -13.88 -30.92 9.64
CA GLY A 540 -13.67 -29.91 10.69
C GLY A 540 -14.49 -30.24 11.92
N GLY A 541 -14.04 -31.21 12.71
CA GLY A 541 -14.44 -31.31 14.12
C GLY A 541 -14.14 -29.97 14.81
N SER A 542 -15.09 -29.51 15.61
CA SER A 542 -15.00 -28.30 16.41
C SER A 542 -13.69 -28.25 17.19
N SER A 543 -12.74 -27.44 16.73
CA SER A 543 -11.63 -26.96 17.57
C SER A 543 -11.92 -25.50 17.87
N ALA A 544 -12.53 -25.28 19.03
CA ALA A 544 -12.78 -23.98 19.61
C ALA A 544 -11.46 -23.19 19.65
N TRP A 545 -11.41 -22.09 18.88
CA TRP A 545 -10.40 -21.07 19.06
C TRP A 545 -10.75 -20.34 20.35
N THR A 546 -10.05 -20.67 21.43
CA THR A 546 -10.08 -19.89 22.67
C THR A 546 -9.18 -18.70 22.45
N SER A 547 -9.80 -17.52 22.39
CA SER A 547 -9.13 -16.22 22.40
C SER A 547 -8.36 -16.06 23.71
N ARG A 548 -7.06 -15.78 23.63
CA ARG A 548 -6.32 -14.98 24.61
C ARG A 548 -5.39 -14.03 23.87
#